data_AF-A0A7X0E1R0-F1
#
_entry.id   AF-A0A7X0E1R0-F1
#
_cell.length_a   1.000
_cell.length_b   1.000
_cell.length_c   1.000
_cell.angle_alpha   90.00
_cell.angle_beta   90.00
_cell.angle_gamma   90.00
#
_symmetry.space_group_name_H-M   'P 1'
#
loop_
_entity.id
_entity.type
_entity.pdbx_description
1 polymer ?
#
loop_
_entity_poly.entity_id
_entity_poly.type
_entity_poly.pdbx_seq_one_letter_code
_entity_poly.pdbx_strand_id
1 'polypeptide(L)'
;MDILLVSAWFHDSGYLFTYRGHEDAGMAIAGTFLIQHQVSRDFMNEVFACIEATKMPQLPKNILQEIICDADLYHFSSPDYPIYAEKLRREWAEWLDKHFSDKDWNELNWSVMRHHQYFTNYGKTILQAKKQKNMALLMPGT
;
A
#
# COMPACT_ATOMS: atom_id res chain seq x y z
N MET A 1 -3.84 -17.57 7.51
CA MET A 1 -4.29 -16.25 8.00
C MET A 1 -3.13 -15.51 8.65
N ASP A 2 -2.36 -16.17 9.52
CA ASP A 2 -1.29 -15.54 10.30
C ASP A 2 -0.20 -14.86 9.46
N ILE A 3 0.20 -15.44 8.32
CA ILE A 3 1.16 -14.81 7.38
C ILE A 3 0.69 -13.41 6.97
N LEU A 4 -0.58 -13.27 6.56
CA LEU A 4 -1.15 -11.98 6.15
C LEU A 4 -1.22 -11.00 7.31
N LEU A 5 -1.62 -11.46 8.49
CA LEU A 5 -1.74 -10.62 9.69
C LEU A 5 -0.38 -10.03 10.08
N VAL A 6 0.65 -10.88 10.14
CA VAL A 6 2.01 -10.45 10.46
C VAL A 6 2.55 -9.53 9.37
N SER A 7 2.33 -9.84 8.09
CA SER A 7 2.75 -8.98 6.98
C SER A 7 2.11 -7.58 7.07
N ALA A 8 0.81 -7.53 7.37
CA ALA A 8 0.08 -6.27 7.53
C ALA A 8 0.63 -5.42 8.68
N TRP A 9 1.08 -6.04 9.79
CA TRP A 9 1.70 -5.29 10.89
C TRP A 9 3.01 -4.62 10.50
N PHE A 10 3.78 -5.22 9.58
CA PHE A 10 5.17 -4.82 9.34
C PHE A 10 5.44 -4.17 7.98
N HIS A 11 4.57 -4.29 6.98
CA HIS A 11 4.87 -3.81 5.61
C HIS A 11 5.35 -2.34 5.56
N ASP A 12 4.67 -1.45 6.28
CA ASP A 12 5.00 -0.02 6.37
C ASP A 12 5.88 0.36 7.57
N SER A 13 6.25 -0.61 8.43
CA SER A 13 7.03 -0.30 9.64
C SER A 13 8.42 0.27 9.34
N GLY A 14 8.93 0.07 8.12
CA GLY A 14 10.22 0.62 7.69
C GLY A 14 10.23 2.13 7.46
N TYR A 15 9.07 2.80 7.37
CA TYR A 15 8.99 4.27 7.32
C TYR A 15 9.65 4.94 8.53
N LEU A 16 9.82 4.20 9.64
CA LEU A 16 10.61 4.63 10.81
C LEU A 16 12.08 4.94 10.47
N PHE A 17 12.62 4.38 9.40
CA PHE A 17 14.04 4.46 9.05
C PHE A 17 14.31 5.05 7.68
N THR A 18 13.47 4.75 6.68
CA THR A 18 13.61 5.27 5.32
C THR A 18 12.27 5.38 4.64
N TYR A 19 12.09 6.38 3.78
CA TYR A 19 10.90 6.49 2.94
C TYR A 19 10.97 5.59 1.72
N ARG A 20 12.12 5.61 1.02
CA ARG A 20 12.36 4.78 -0.17
C ARG A 20 12.98 3.46 0.26
N GLY A 21 12.36 2.35 -0.13
CA GLY A 21 12.76 1.01 0.33
C GLY A 21 12.34 0.74 1.76
N HIS A 22 11.24 1.33 2.22
CA HIS A 22 10.69 1.08 3.55
C HIS A 22 10.27 -0.39 3.71
N GLU A 23 9.92 -1.07 2.64
CA GLU A 23 9.54 -2.49 2.65
C GLU A 23 10.75 -3.37 3.03
N ASP A 24 11.95 -3.04 2.56
CA ASP A 24 13.20 -3.74 2.95
C ASP A 24 13.50 -3.55 4.45
N ALA A 25 13.33 -2.33 4.95
CA ALA A 25 13.46 -2.04 6.38
C ALA A 25 12.34 -2.73 7.20
N GLY A 26 11.11 -2.79 6.67
CA GLY A 26 9.97 -3.48 7.27
C GLY A 26 10.20 -4.98 7.41
N MET A 27 10.77 -5.63 6.38
CA MET A 27 11.19 -7.03 6.45
C MET A 27 12.29 -7.26 7.50
N ALA A 28 13.25 -6.33 7.64
CA ALA A 28 14.29 -6.43 8.67
C ALA A 28 13.70 -6.36 10.10
N ILE A 29 12.72 -5.46 10.32
CA ILE A 29 11.98 -5.35 11.59
C ILE A 29 11.19 -6.64 11.85
N ALA A 30 10.41 -7.11 10.87
CA ALA A 30 9.64 -8.34 10.96
C ALA A 30 10.54 -9.55 11.26
N GLY A 31 11.69 -9.66 10.58
CA GLY A 31 12.64 -10.74 10.79
C GLY A 31 13.20 -10.77 12.21
N THR A 32 13.55 -9.59 12.74
CA THR A 32 14.02 -9.47 14.13
C THR A 32 12.96 -9.97 15.11
N PHE A 33 11.71 -9.53 14.95
CA PHE A 33 10.58 -9.95 15.78
C PHE A 33 10.33 -11.47 15.68
N LEU A 34 10.25 -12.00 14.46
CA LEU A 34 9.93 -13.42 14.24
C LEU A 34 11.02 -14.37 14.74
N ILE A 35 12.30 -13.97 14.63
CA ILE A 35 13.43 -14.73 15.20
C ILE A 35 13.34 -14.77 16.72
N GLN A 36 13.04 -13.64 17.38
CA GLN A 36 12.86 -13.58 18.83
C GLN A 36 11.74 -14.51 19.33
N HIS A 37 10.70 -14.67 18.52
CA HIS A 37 9.58 -15.58 18.77
C HIS A 37 9.79 -17.02 18.26
N GLN A 38 10.99 -17.36 17.79
CA GLN A 38 11.37 -18.71 17.32
C GLN A 38 10.45 -19.25 16.22
N VAL A 39 9.97 -18.37 15.35
CA VAL A 39 9.10 -18.75 14.22
C VAL A 39 9.91 -19.45 13.13
N SER A 40 9.27 -20.39 12.41
CA SER A 40 9.94 -21.17 11.37
C SER A 40 10.42 -20.31 10.20
N ARG A 41 11.51 -20.73 9.54
CA ARG A 41 12.04 -20.04 8.37
C ARG A 41 11.04 -19.98 7.22
N ASP A 42 10.28 -21.04 7.00
CA ASP A 42 9.28 -21.08 5.94
C ASP A 42 8.19 -20.03 6.16
N PHE A 43 7.72 -19.87 7.40
CA PHE A 43 6.75 -18.82 7.73
C PHE A 43 7.34 -17.42 7.56
N MET A 44 8.57 -17.19 8.03
CA MET A 44 9.25 -15.91 7.84
C MET A 44 9.39 -15.55 6.36
N ASN A 45 9.77 -16.52 5.52
CA ASN A 45 9.92 -16.31 4.08
C ASN A 45 8.60 -15.94 3.41
N GLU A 46 7.48 -16.55 3.81
CA GLU A 46 6.15 -16.18 3.30
C GLU A 46 5.72 -14.77 3.74
N VAL A 47 6.04 -14.37 4.98
CA VAL A 47 5.81 -13.00 5.47
C VAL A 47 6.63 -12.00 4.66
N PHE A 48 7.93 -12.26 4.47
CA PHE A 48 8.79 -11.41 3.66
C PHE A 48 8.29 -11.31 2.22
N ALA A 49 7.87 -12.41 1.62
CA ALA A 49 7.32 -12.41 0.27
C ALA A 49 6.03 -11.60 0.14
N CYS A 50 5.20 -11.55 1.20
CA CYS A 50 4.02 -10.69 1.25
C CYS A 50 4.38 -9.20 1.39
N ILE A 51 5.33 -8.85 2.27
CA ILE A 51 5.80 -7.47 2.42
C ILE A 51 6.48 -6.99 1.13
N GLU A 52 7.33 -7.81 0.52
CA GLU A 52 7.99 -7.51 -0.76
C GLU A 52 6.97 -7.22 -1.87
N ALA A 53 5.83 -7.92 -1.86
CA ALA A 53 4.80 -7.75 -2.89
C ALA A 53 4.12 -6.37 -2.85
N THR A 54 4.16 -5.64 -1.73
CA THR A 54 3.58 -4.30 -1.61
C THR A 54 4.44 -3.22 -2.27
N LYS A 55 5.71 -3.51 -2.59
CA LYS A 55 6.59 -2.60 -3.33
C LYS A 55 5.97 -2.20 -4.66
N MET A 56 6.02 -0.91 -4.97
CA MET A 56 5.51 -0.37 -6.24
C MET A 56 6.56 -0.45 -7.37
N PRO A 57 6.21 -0.97 -8.57
CA PRO A 57 4.91 -1.54 -8.94
C PRO A 57 4.68 -2.93 -8.34
N GLN A 58 3.47 -3.16 -7.80
CA GLN A 58 3.08 -4.43 -7.18
C GLN A 58 3.08 -5.59 -8.20
N LEU A 59 3.73 -6.70 -7.85
CA LEU A 59 3.83 -7.91 -8.67
C LEU A 59 3.56 -9.18 -7.84
N PRO A 60 2.33 -9.36 -7.30
CA PRO A 60 2.00 -10.51 -6.48
C PRO A 60 2.05 -11.81 -7.30
N LYS A 61 2.55 -12.88 -6.68
CA LYS A 61 2.80 -14.19 -7.30
C LYS A 61 1.83 -15.28 -6.85
N ASN A 62 1.11 -15.05 -5.76
CA ASN A 62 0.16 -15.99 -5.18
C ASN A 62 -0.96 -15.24 -4.46
N ILE A 63 -2.00 -15.97 -4.05
CA ILE A 63 -3.20 -15.41 -3.44
C ILE A 63 -2.94 -14.60 -2.16
N LEU A 64 -1.94 -14.96 -1.34
CA LEU A 64 -1.62 -14.19 -0.13
C LEU A 64 -1.05 -12.82 -0.50
N GLN A 65 -0.14 -12.80 -1.47
CA GLN A 65 0.44 -11.56 -2.00
C GLN A 65 -0.63 -10.69 -2.68
N GLU A 66 -1.57 -11.29 -3.42
CA GLU A 66 -2.69 -10.55 -4.00
C GLU A 66 -3.57 -9.91 -2.92
N ILE A 67 -3.84 -10.63 -1.83
CA ILE A 67 -4.66 -10.12 -0.73
C ILE A 67 -3.99 -8.94 -0.04
N ILE A 68 -2.68 -9.04 0.27
CA ILE A 68 -1.98 -7.94 0.97
C ILE A 68 -1.85 -6.70 0.08
N CYS A 69 -1.58 -6.86 -1.23
CA CYS A 69 -1.55 -5.73 -2.16
C CYS A 69 -2.90 -5.00 -2.26
N ASP A 70 -4.00 -5.77 -2.35
CA ASP A 70 -5.35 -5.20 -2.37
C ASP A 70 -5.70 -4.49 -1.06
N ALA A 71 -5.23 -5.03 0.07
CA ALA A 71 -5.47 -4.46 1.40
C ALA A 71 -4.68 -3.17 1.63
N ASP A 72 -3.41 -3.13 1.23
CA ASP A 72 -2.53 -1.96 1.28
C ASP A 72 -3.16 -0.75 0.54
N LEU A 73 -3.64 -0.98 -0.68
CA LEU A 73 -4.29 0.05 -1.50
C LEU A 73 -5.82 0.10 -1.35
N TYR A 74 -6.36 -0.41 -0.25
CA TYR A 74 -7.81 -0.37 0.04
C TYR A 74 -8.33 1.08 0.16
N HIS A 75 -7.51 2.00 0.67
CA HIS A 75 -7.92 3.38 0.91
C HIS A 75 -8.39 4.10 -0.36
N PHE A 76 -7.92 3.69 -1.55
CA PHE A 76 -8.45 4.15 -2.84
C PHE A 76 -9.95 3.88 -3.03
N SER A 77 -10.49 2.88 -2.34
CA SER A 77 -11.90 2.47 -2.39
C SER A 77 -12.70 2.93 -1.16
N SER A 78 -12.08 3.69 -0.26
CA SER A 78 -12.72 4.20 0.95
C SER A 78 -13.53 5.47 0.66
N PRO A 79 -14.73 5.67 1.26
CA PRO A 79 -15.41 6.96 1.20
C PRO A 79 -14.58 8.11 1.80
N ASP A 80 -13.65 7.80 2.71
CA ASP A 80 -12.76 8.77 3.35
C ASP A 80 -11.48 9.03 2.54
N TYR A 81 -11.41 8.56 1.30
CA TYR A 81 -10.23 8.75 0.44
C TYR A 81 -9.71 10.19 0.40
N PRO A 82 -10.53 11.25 0.27
CA PRO A 82 -10.03 12.62 0.27
C PRO A 82 -9.22 12.98 1.53
N ILE A 83 -9.59 12.41 2.68
CA ILE A 83 -8.87 12.61 3.95
C ILE A 83 -7.51 11.90 3.91
N TYR A 84 -7.47 10.67 3.39
CA TYR A 84 -6.20 9.94 3.23
C TYR A 84 -5.26 10.65 2.24
N ALA A 85 -5.78 11.10 1.10
CA ALA A 85 -5.01 11.83 0.11
C ALA A 85 -4.42 13.13 0.70
N GLU A 86 -5.20 13.88 1.47
CA GLU A 86 -4.70 15.12 2.09
C GLU A 86 -3.64 14.84 3.17
N LYS A 87 -3.80 13.79 3.97
CA LYS A 87 -2.78 13.37 4.94
C LYS A 87 -1.47 13.00 4.25
N LEU A 88 -1.54 12.24 3.17
CA LEU A 88 -0.36 11.86 2.39
C LEU A 88 0.31 13.08 1.75
N ARG A 89 -0.47 14.04 1.23
CA ARG A 89 0.07 15.30 0.68
C ARG A 89 0.89 16.06 1.72
N ARG A 90 0.35 16.18 2.93
CA ARG A 90 1.04 16.82 4.06
C ARG A 90 2.29 16.07 4.47
N GLU A 91 2.22 14.75 4.57
CA GLU A 91 3.38 13.90 4.86
C GLU A 91 4.49 14.11 3.84
N TRP A 92 4.17 14.14 2.54
CA TRP A 92 5.15 14.37 1.47
C TRP A 92 5.76 15.77 1.50
N ALA A 93 4.98 16.79 1.87
CA ALA A 93 5.50 18.14 2.05
C ALA A 93 6.47 18.20 3.25
N GLU A 94 6.12 17.58 4.37
CA GLU A 94 6.90 17.61 5.61
C GLU A 94 8.19 16.77 5.52
N TRP A 95 8.12 15.57 4.93
CA TRP A 95 9.23 14.60 4.95
C TRP A 95 10.04 14.53 3.66
N LEU A 96 9.46 14.92 2.52
CA LEU A 96 10.10 14.81 1.20
C LEU A 96 10.30 16.15 0.51
N ASP A 97 9.89 17.27 1.12
CA ASP A 97 9.88 18.61 0.53
C ASP A 97 9.15 18.66 -0.84
N LYS A 98 8.10 17.85 -0.99
CA LYS A 98 7.28 17.79 -2.20
C LYS A 98 5.97 18.54 -2.00
N HIS A 99 5.86 19.69 -2.66
CA HIS A 99 4.68 20.55 -2.59
C HIS A 99 3.85 20.44 -3.86
N PHE A 100 2.53 20.35 -3.70
CA PHE A 100 1.58 20.24 -4.81
C PHE A 100 0.45 21.24 -4.64
N SER A 101 0.06 21.89 -5.74
CA SER A 101 -1.23 22.56 -5.81
C SER A 101 -2.36 21.54 -5.77
N ASP A 102 -3.59 21.97 -5.48
CA ASP A 102 -4.75 21.07 -5.49
C ASP A 102 -4.93 20.40 -6.86
N LYS A 103 -4.65 21.13 -7.94
CA LYS A 103 -4.71 20.60 -9.31
C LYS A 103 -3.67 19.51 -9.53
N ASP A 104 -2.40 19.79 -9.24
CA ASP A 104 -1.31 18.83 -9.45
C ASP A 104 -1.49 17.59 -8.57
N TRP A 105 -2.00 17.77 -7.35
CA TRP A 105 -2.29 16.69 -6.43
C TRP A 105 -3.42 15.79 -6.95
N ASN A 106 -4.52 16.38 -7.42
CA ASN A 106 -5.63 15.62 -8.01
C ASN A 106 -5.21 14.87 -9.27
N GLU A 107 -4.43 15.49 -10.16
CA GLU A 107 -3.90 14.87 -11.36
C GLU A 107 -2.97 13.68 -11.04
N LEU A 108 -2.07 13.85 -10.07
CA LEU A 108 -1.18 12.79 -9.59
C LEU A 108 -1.99 11.60 -9.06
N ASN A 109 -2.91 11.85 -8.13
CA ASN A 109 -3.71 10.80 -7.51
C ASN A 109 -4.60 10.08 -8.52
N TRP A 110 -5.22 10.82 -9.44
CA TRP A 110 -6.00 10.23 -10.52
C TRP A 110 -5.15 9.32 -11.40
N SER A 111 -3.94 9.77 -11.77
CA SER A 111 -2.98 8.97 -12.55
C SER A 111 -2.58 7.70 -11.81
N VAL A 112 -2.25 7.78 -10.51
CA VAL A 112 -1.91 6.62 -9.68
C VAL A 112 -3.07 5.61 -9.64
N MET A 113 -4.29 6.08 -9.36
CA MET A 113 -5.47 5.21 -9.31
C MET A 113 -5.81 4.56 -10.64
N ARG A 114 -5.55 5.26 -11.75
CA ARG A 114 -5.77 4.77 -13.12
C ARG A 114 -4.82 3.64 -13.48
N HIS A 115 -3.55 3.72 -13.08
CA HIS A 115 -2.55 2.70 -13.37
C HIS A 115 -2.58 1.54 -12.37
N HIS A 116 -3.12 1.76 -11.18
CA HIS A 116 -3.32 0.71 -10.17
C HIS A 116 -4.42 -0.28 -10.58
N GLN A 117 -4.25 -1.56 -10.23
CA GLN A 117 -5.24 -2.62 -10.40
C GLN A 117 -5.35 -3.46 -9.13
N TYR A 118 -6.57 -3.87 -8.79
CA TYR A 118 -6.78 -4.87 -7.75
C TYR A 118 -6.62 -6.29 -8.31
N PHE A 119 -6.10 -7.21 -7.51
CA PHE A 119 -5.71 -8.55 -7.92
C PHE A 119 -6.74 -9.61 -7.56
N THR A 120 -7.29 -9.57 -6.35
CA THR A 120 -8.25 -10.59 -5.88
C THR A 120 -9.60 -10.44 -6.58
N ASN A 121 -10.41 -11.50 -6.56
CA ASN A 121 -11.78 -11.41 -7.10
C ASN A 121 -12.61 -10.35 -6.36
N TYR A 122 -12.45 -10.23 -5.03
CA TYR A 122 -13.11 -9.18 -4.24
C TYR A 122 -12.63 -7.79 -4.65
N GLY A 123 -11.32 -7.61 -4.81
CA GLY A 123 -10.73 -6.35 -5.26
C GLY A 123 -11.23 -5.92 -6.64
N LYS A 124 -11.26 -6.85 -7.60
CA LYS A 124 -11.73 -6.59 -8.97
C LYS A 124 -13.23 -6.27 -9.06
N THR A 125 -14.06 -6.88 -8.21
CA THR A 125 -15.52 -6.74 -8.30
C THR A 125 -16.09 -5.68 -7.37
N ILE A 126 -15.54 -5.51 -6.17
CA ILE A 126 -16.08 -4.63 -5.13
C ILE A 126 -15.23 -3.37 -4.97
N LEU A 127 -13.90 -3.52 -4.79
CA LEU A 127 -13.03 -2.37 -4.54
C LEU A 127 -12.91 -1.51 -5.79
N GLN A 128 -12.70 -2.12 -6.96
CA GLN A 128 -12.57 -1.40 -8.23
C GLN A 128 -13.76 -0.46 -8.50
N ALA A 129 -14.99 -0.89 -8.24
CA ALA A 129 -16.19 -0.06 -8.42
C ALA A 129 -16.21 1.15 -7.46
N LYS A 130 -15.70 1.00 -6.24
CA LYS A 130 -15.59 2.11 -5.28
C LYS A 130 -14.44 3.05 -5.63
N LYS A 131 -13.27 2.52 -6.03
CA LYS A 131 -12.16 3.32 -6.56
C LYS A 131 -12.60 4.21 -7.71
N GLN A 132 -13.40 3.70 -8.64
CA GLN A 132 -13.94 4.49 -9.76
C GLN A 132 -14.77 5.69 -9.30
N LYS A 133 -15.54 5.57 -8.21
CA LYS A 133 -16.29 6.71 -7.63
C LYS A 133 -15.34 7.77 -7.11
N ASN A 134 -14.28 7.37 -6.40
CA ASN A 134 -13.28 8.30 -5.90
C ASN A 134 -12.49 8.97 -7.04
N MET A 135 -12.13 8.23 -8.09
CA MET A 135 -11.50 8.79 -9.28
C MET A 135 -12.36 9.87 -9.95
N ALA A 136 -13.68 9.74 -9.93
CA ALA A 136 -14.58 10.73 -10.51
C ALA A 136 -14.55 12.08 -9.75
N LEU A 137 -14.22 12.07 -8.45
CA LEU A 137 -14.02 13.29 -7.65
C LEU A 137 -12.73 14.03 -8.00
N LEU A 138 -11.76 13.32 -8.58
CA LEU A 138 -10.42 13.83 -8.90
C LEU A 138 -10.27 14.21 -10.38
N MET A 139 -11.34 14.07 -11.19
CA MET A 139 -11.25 14.31 -12.62
C MET A 139 -10.77 15.75 -12.87
N PRO A 140 -9.67 15.93 -13.63
CA PRO A 140 -9.24 17.26 -14.04
C PRO A 140 -10.38 17.89 -14.85
N GLY A 141 -10.79 19.11 -14.48
CA GLY A 141 -11.76 19.87 -15.27
C GLY A 141 -11.23 20.01 -16.70
N THR A 142 -12.07 19.67 -17.68
CA THR A 142 -11.82 19.88 -19.12
C THR A 142 -11.65 21.35 -19.44
#